data_AF-A0A969KKR4-F1
#
_entry.id   AF-A0A969KKR4-F1
#
_cell.length_a   1.000
_cell.length_b   1.000
_cell.length_c   1.000
_cell.angle_alpha   90.00
_cell.angle_beta   90.00
_cell.angle_gamma   90.00
#
_symmetry.space_group_name_H-M   'P 1'
#
loop_
_entity.id
_entity.type
_entity.pdbx_description
1 polymer ?
#
loop_
_entity_poly.entity_id
_entity_poly.type
_entity_poly.pdbx_seq_one_letter_code
_entity_poly.pdbx_strand_id
1 'polypeptide(L)'
;MNNQLSSPSTLSGEWRAGFLRTTLILACVFGLIALIAAFYSSAPIYFILYCIVYTIVILITVLPASYNVRAITLVSLLIGLSISGLTETGLVGEARIFMLTAIAMASMLFSWRIGQYLTVLAMIIYTFFGWLTLSGNLVISNSTISSGTLVEWITRSLVLLLVAVLVVNAIRLTQSEFIKSENRSQVFLSDLQKERDLQEDRIQERTQLLDKRTSQLRAVADVGKSITSYRNLSELLQQTTRLINQNFGFYHVGIFLLDERQQFAILTAANSEGGLRMLEKGHQLKVGETGIVGYVAETIKARIALDVGEDAVFFNNPDLPNTRSEMALPLVVGGQILGVLDVQSTEPNAFADEDVSTLQILAEQLAVAIQNATLFSETEKALEASRLAYGEISREAWIKILRNQQARIGFIATPPGISRTQSDQIEPSLAKAVDTGDLILDSDGLTISVPIKIRGQAIGAIRLKKSEISEAWTQDETGLAVTLSDQLSSALESARLYQDSQQRAARESLVSDISARLSAVTQMDLIIRETVQELGEAIGNASITFQLLDQPNGHTQMPDRENGRGKAEI
;
A
#
# COMPACT_ATOMS: atom_id res chain seq x y z
N MET A 1 -18.47 32.32 3.66
CA MET A 1 -19.79 32.95 3.44
C MET A 1 -20.23 33.57 4.76
N ASN A 2 -20.46 34.88 4.76
CA ASN A 2 -20.85 35.67 5.94
C ASN A 2 -22.17 35.17 6.53
N ASN A 3 -22.11 34.41 7.62
CA ASN A 3 -23.28 34.09 8.42
C ASN A 3 -23.45 35.17 9.48
N GLN A 4 -24.20 36.22 9.14
CA GLN A 4 -24.69 37.18 10.12
C GLN A 4 -25.66 36.46 11.05
N LEU A 5 -25.17 36.08 12.23
CA LEU A 5 -26.00 35.73 13.38
C LEU A 5 -26.85 36.95 13.72
N SER A 6 -28.14 36.87 13.42
CA SER A 6 -29.15 37.85 13.83
C SER A 6 -29.16 37.94 15.36
N SER A 7 -29.04 39.16 15.88
CA SER A 7 -29.00 39.44 17.30
C SER A 7 -30.28 38.98 18.03
N PRO A 8 -30.19 38.51 19.29
CA PRO A 8 -31.28 37.85 20.04
C PRO A 8 -32.55 38.70 20.30
N SER A 9 -32.57 39.97 19.92
CA SER A 9 -33.76 40.84 20.02
C SER A 9 -34.73 40.70 18.85
N THR A 10 -34.38 40.02 17.75
CA THR A 10 -35.20 39.98 16.53
C THR A 10 -36.28 38.89 16.56
N LEU A 11 -35.98 37.68 17.05
CA LEU A 11 -36.91 36.53 17.05
C LEU A 11 -38.13 36.72 17.98
N SER A 12 -37.92 37.29 19.17
CA SER A 12 -39.03 37.60 20.10
C SER A 12 -40.00 38.65 19.54
N GLY A 13 -39.49 39.57 18.70
CA GLY A 13 -40.30 40.55 17.97
C GLY A 13 -41.04 39.94 16.78
N GLU A 14 -40.41 39.01 16.06
CA GLU A 14 -40.98 38.36 14.87
C GLU A 14 -42.23 37.53 15.20
N TRP A 15 -42.19 36.68 16.24
CA TRP A 15 -43.38 35.91 16.62
C TRP A 15 -44.53 36.81 17.08
N ARG A 16 -44.24 37.89 17.83
CA ARG A 16 -45.25 38.87 18.26
C ARG A 16 -45.87 39.62 17.09
N ALA A 17 -45.06 40.02 16.11
CA ALA A 17 -45.52 40.67 14.90
C ALA A 17 -46.38 39.72 14.03
N GLY A 18 -45.96 38.45 13.91
CA GLY A 18 -46.75 37.40 13.26
C GLY A 18 -48.09 37.15 13.95
N PHE A 19 -48.08 37.01 15.28
CA PHE A 19 -49.29 36.83 16.08
C PHE A 19 -50.25 38.02 15.95
N LEU A 20 -49.74 39.25 16.04
CA LEU A 20 -50.54 40.47 15.86
C LEU A 20 -51.16 40.53 14.47
N ARG A 21 -50.39 40.21 13.43
CA ARG A 21 -50.89 40.19 12.04
C ARG A 21 -52.02 39.17 11.87
N THR A 22 -51.83 37.94 12.34
CA THR A 22 -52.86 36.89 12.27
C THR A 22 -54.11 37.29 13.05
N THR A 23 -53.93 37.87 14.24
CA THR A 23 -55.04 38.34 15.08
C THR A 23 -55.83 39.46 14.40
N LEU A 24 -55.16 40.43 13.79
CA LEU A 24 -55.80 41.52 13.06
C LEU A 24 -56.56 41.03 11.83
N ILE A 25 -56.02 40.05 11.08
CA ILE A 25 -56.71 39.43 9.95
C ILE A 25 -57.98 38.71 10.43
N LEU A 26 -57.89 37.92 11.51
CA LEU A 26 -59.05 37.26 12.10
C LEU A 26 -60.08 38.29 12.60
N ALA A 27 -59.63 39.38 13.21
CA ALA A 27 -60.51 40.48 13.64
C ALA A 27 -61.23 41.14 12.44
N CYS A 28 -60.61 41.25 11.27
CA CYS A 28 -61.29 41.68 10.05
C CYS A 28 -62.37 40.68 9.60
N VAL A 29 -62.07 39.37 9.61
CA VAL A 29 -63.03 38.34 9.17
C VAL A 29 -64.23 38.27 10.10
N PHE A 30 -64.00 38.12 11.41
CA PHE A 30 -65.08 38.04 12.39
C PHE A 30 -65.76 39.39 12.64
N GLY A 31 -65.02 40.49 12.50
CA GLY A 31 -65.58 41.84 12.60
C GLY A 31 -66.64 42.11 11.55
N LEU A 32 -66.49 41.58 10.32
CA LEU A 32 -67.52 41.69 9.28
C LEU A 32 -68.81 40.95 9.69
N ILE A 33 -68.67 39.74 10.24
CA ILE A 33 -69.80 38.93 10.71
C ILE A 33 -70.51 39.66 11.85
N ALA A 34 -69.74 40.18 12.82
CA ALA A 34 -70.28 40.96 13.93
C ALA A 34 -70.99 42.23 13.46
N LEU A 35 -70.47 42.91 12.42
CA LEU A 35 -71.09 44.10 11.83
C LEU A 35 -72.44 43.78 11.17
N ILE A 36 -72.52 42.67 10.42
CA ILE A 36 -73.77 42.20 9.81
C ILE A 36 -74.79 41.86 10.91
N ALA A 37 -74.37 41.19 11.97
CA ALA A 37 -75.26 40.89 13.10
C ALA A 37 -75.76 42.17 13.79
N ALA A 38 -74.87 43.12 14.06
CA ALA A 38 -75.19 44.39 14.71
C ALA A 38 -76.19 45.24 13.91
N PHE A 39 -76.19 45.13 12.57
CA PHE A 39 -77.17 45.80 11.71
C PHE A 39 -78.61 45.40 12.01
N TYR A 40 -78.84 44.13 12.39
CA TYR A 40 -80.18 43.61 12.66
C TYR A 40 -80.58 43.73 14.13
N SER A 41 -79.64 43.75 15.07
CA SER A 41 -79.93 43.62 16.52
C SER A 41 -79.71 44.89 17.34
N SER A 42 -78.93 45.85 16.87
CA SER A 42 -78.42 46.95 17.72
C SER A 42 -79.07 48.29 17.40
N ALA A 43 -79.14 49.18 18.40
CA ALA A 43 -79.63 50.54 18.17
C ALA A 43 -78.70 51.33 17.20
N PRO A 44 -79.21 52.35 16.49
CA PRO A 44 -78.44 53.06 15.46
C PRO A 44 -77.10 53.61 15.95
N ILE A 45 -77.03 54.08 17.19
CA ILE A 45 -75.79 54.63 17.77
C ILE A 45 -74.70 53.56 17.97
N TYR A 46 -75.08 52.34 18.37
CA TYR A 46 -74.15 51.22 18.54
C TYR A 46 -73.71 50.66 17.19
N PHE A 47 -74.60 50.59 16.20
CA PHE A 47 -74.24 50.21 14.84
C PHE A 47 -73.16 51.15 14.24
N ILE A 48 -73.31 52.47 14.42
CA ILE A 48 -72.31 53.45 13.97
C ILE A 48 -70.96 53.22 14.68
N LEU A 49 -70.97 52.92 15.99
CA LEU A 49 -69.76 52.62 16.73
C LEU A 49 -69.06 51.33 16.21
N TYR A 50 -69.82 50.27 15.93
CA TYR A 50 -69.28 49.06 15.32
C TYR A 50 -68.67 49.32 13.94
N CYS A 51 -69.31 50.16 13.11
CA CYS A 51 -68.74 50.61 11.83
C CYS A 51 -67.38 51.30 12.04
N ILE A 52 -67.29 52.26 12.97
CA ILE A 52 -66.05 53.00 13.26
C ILE A 52 -64.95 52.05 13.73
N VAL A 53 -65.23 51.19 14.71
CA VAL A 53 -64.26 50.22 15.25
C VAL A 53 -63.78 49.28 14.13
N TYR A 54 -64.70 48.76 13.31
CA TYR A 54 -64.36 47.87 12.21
C TYR A 54 -63.51 48.56 11.13
N THR A 55 -63.82 49.81 10.78
CA THR A 55 -62.99 50.61 9.87
C THR A 55 -61.58 50.81 10.42
N ILE A 56 -61.43 51.11 11.72
CA ILE A 56 -60.11 51.26 12.34
C ILE A 56 -59.33 49.93 12.30
N VAL A 57 -59.99 48.79 12.56
CA VAL A 57 -59.35 47.47 12.47
C VAL A 57 -58.85 47.17 11.05
N ILE A 58 -59.66 47.45 10.02
CA ILE A 58 -59.22 47.31 8.61
C ILE A 58 -58.03 48.23 8.33
N LEU A 59 -58.13 49.50 8.76
CA LEU A 59 -57.11 50.52 8.51
C LEU A 59 -55.75 50.11 9.09
N ILE A 60 -55.72 49.67 10.35
CA ILE A 60 -54.47 49.21 10.98
C ILE A 60 -53.98 47.88 10.41
N THR A 61 -54.84 47.07 9.80
CA THR A 61 -54.46 45.78 9.18
C THR A 61 -53.82 45.98 7.81
N VAL A 62 -54.34 46.91 7.01
CA VAL A 62 -53.91 47.14 5.61
C VAL A 62 -52.82 48.20 5.52
N LEU A 63 -52.90 49.29 6.29
CA LEU A 63 -51.90 50.35 6.21
C LEU A 63 -50.56 49.93 6.84
N PRO A 64 -49.43 50.43 6.30
CA PRO A 64 -48.10 50.23 6.87
C PRO A 64 -47.94 51.05 8.15
N ALA A 65 -48.44 50.53 9.26
CA ALA A 65 -48.28 51.09 10.60
C ALA A 65 -47.20 50.30 11.37
N SER A 66 -46.49 50.99 12.28
CA SER A 66 -45.50 50.34 13.14
C SER A 66 -46.17 49.33 14.09
N TYR A 67 -45.41 48.33 14.53
CA TYR A 67 -45.90 47.28 15.44
C TYR A 67 -46.61 47.86 16.68
N ASN A 68 -45.99 48.85 17.32
CA ASN A 68 -46.53 49.47 18.52
C ASN A 68 -47.87 50.16 18.24
N VAL A 69 -48.00 50.88 17.12
CA VAL A 69 -49.26 51.54 16.75
C VAL A 69 -50.37 50.53 16.54
N ARG A 70 -50.10 49.44 15.81
CA ARG A 70 -51.07 48.35 15.60
C ARG A 70 -51.50 47.68 16.91
N ALA A 71 -50.54 47.33 17.76
CA ALA A 71 -50.80 46.66 19.03
C ALA A 71 -51.57 47.56 20.02
N ILE A 72 -51.16 48.82 20.16
CA ILE A 72 -51.81 49.79 21.06
C ILE A 72 -53.23 50.07 20.58
N THR A 73 -53.43 50.21 19.26
CA THR A 73 -54.76 50.48 18.69
C THR A 73 -55.68 49.28 18.93
N LEU A 74 -55.23 48.05 18.68
CA LEU A 74 -56.03 46.85 18.93
C LEU A 74 -56.46 46.72 20.41
N VAL A 75 -55.51 46.87 21.34
CA VAL A 75 -55.81 46.79 22.78
C VAL A 75 -56.73 47.92 23.22
N SER A 76 -56.51 49.16 22.74
CA SER A 76 -57.37 50.31 23.04
C SER A 76 -58.80 50.11 22.51
N LEU A 77 -58.96 49.54 21.31
CA LEU A 77 -60.27 49.23 20.75
C LEU A 77 -61.03 48.20 21.59
N LEU A 78 -60.35 47.16 22.09
CA LEU A 78 -60.97 46.15 22.95
C LEU A 78 -61.40 46.75 24.30
N ILE A 79 -60.61 47.64 24.88
CA ILE A 79 -60.99 48.38 26.08
C ILE A 79 -62.20 49.27 25.79
N GLY A 80 -62.21 49.97 24.65
CA GLY A 80 -63.34 50.79 24.21
C GLY A 80 -64.63 49.98 24.03
N LEU A 81 -64.54 48.80 23.39
CA LEU A 81 -65.66 47.86 23.26
C LEU A 81 -66.15 47.35 24.61
N SER A 82 -65.24 47.08 25.56
CA SER A 82 -65.64 46.74 26.93
C SER A 82 -66.41 47.88 27.60
N ILE A 83 -65.94 49.12 27.49
CA ILE A 83 -66.59 50.28 28.11
C ILE A 83 -67.97 50.51 27.46
N SER A 84 -68.06 50.40 26.13
CA SER A 84 -69.34 50.47 25.42
C SER A 84 -70.30 49.34 25.84
N GLY A 85 -69.80 48.12 26.00
CA GLY A 85 -70.63 47.00 26.48
C GLY A 85 -71.20 47.24 27.88
N LEU A 86 -70.44 47.90 28.76
CA LEU A 86 -70.89 48.27 30.11
C LEU A 86 -72.01 49.31 30.10
N THR A 87 -72.03 50.24 29.13
CA THR A 87 -73.11 51.22 29.01
C THR A 87 -74.37 50.61 28.39
N GLU A 88 -74.21 49.67 27.45
CA GLU A 88 -75.31 49.06 26.70
C GLU A 88 -76.03 47.95 27.47
N THR A 89 -75.25 47.02 28.02
CA THR A 89 -75.74 45.75 28.61
C THR A 89 -75.38 45.59 30.08
N GLY A 90 -74.63 46.56 30.64
CA GLY A 90 -74.18 46.52 32.02
C GLY A 90 -73.32 45.29 32.32
N LEU A 91 -73.60 44.68 33.47
CA LEU A 91 -72.82 43.57 34.02
C LEU A 91 -73.15 42.21 33.39
N VAL A 92 -74.26 42.11 32.63
CA VAL A 92 -74.75 40.86 32.05
C VAL A 92 -74.09 40.55 30.70
N GLY A 93 -73.77 41.55 29.89
CA GLY A 93 -73.24 41.32 28.55
C GLY A 93 -71.73 41.12 28.44
N GLU A 94 -71.23 41.35 27.22
CA GLU A 94 -69.94 40.85 26.75
C GLU A 94 -68.73 41.73 27.10
N ALA A 95 -68.94 42.81 27.85
CA ALA A 95 -67.88 43.73 28.25
C ALA A 95 -66.68 43.01 28.91
N ARG A 96 -66.97 42.00 29.74
CA ARG A 96 -65.94 41.22 30.47
C ARG A 96 -65.07 40.41 29.53
N ILE A 97 -65.63 39.89 28.44
CA ILE A 97 -64.89 39.12 27.44
C ILE A 97 -63.91 40.04 26.71
N PHE A 98 -64.37 41.22 26.27
CA PHE A 98 -63.48 42.20 25.63
C PHE A 98 -62.37 42.68 26.57
N MET A 99 -62.67 42.90 27.86
CA MET A 99 -61.67 43.31 28.85
C MET A 99 -60.62 42.21 29.11
N LEU A 100 -61.05 40.96 29.31
CA LEU A 100 -60.13 39.83 29.48
C LEU A 100 -59.26 39.63 28.24
N THR A 101 -59.85 39.78 27.06
CA THR A 101 -59.13 39.68 25.78
C THR A 101 -58.10 40.80 25.66
N ALA A 102 -58.44 42.04 26.05
CA ALA A 102 -57.51 43.16 26.07
C ALA A 102 -56.32 42.90 27.02
N ILE A 103 -56.59 42.39 28.23
CA ILE A 103 -55.54 42.04 29.20
C ILE A 103 -54.65 40.92 28.67
N ALA A 104 -55.22 39.86 28.09
CA ALA A 104 -54.49 38.75 27.50
C ALA A 104 -53.59 39.22 26.34
N MET A 105 -54.17 39.98 25.40
CA MET A 105 -53.44 40.53 24.25
C MET A 105 -52.33 41.48 24.68
N ALA A 106 -52.57 42.36 25.66
CA ALA A 106 -51.54 43.26 26.14
C ALA A 106 -50.39 42.54 26.85
N SER A 107 -50.70 41.47 27.60
CA SER A 107 -49.71 40.60 28.24
C SER A 107 -48.83 39.88 27.23
N MET A 108 -49.42 39.48 26.10
CA MET A 108 -48.75 38.74 25.04
C MET A 108 -47.94 39.65 24.09
N LEU A 109 -48.52 40.77 23.67
CA LEU A 109 -47.94 41.68 22.68
C LEU A 109 -46.88 42.62 23.26
N PHE A 110 -47.02 43.05 24.51
CA PHE A 110 -46.06 43.95 25.14
C PHE A 110 -45.25 43.24 26.22
N SER A 111 -45.81 43.14 27.42
CA SER A 111 -45.19 42.47 28.55
C SER A 111 -46.25 42.04 29.55
N TRP A 112 -45.97 40.98 30.30
CA TRP A 112 -46.84 40.54 31.40
C TRP A 112 -47.10 41.65 32.43
N ARG A 113 -46.16 42.60 32.61
CA ARG A 113 -46.32 43.77 33.50
C ARG A 113 -47.45 44.69 33.03
N ILE A 114 -47.56 44.91 31.72
CA ILE A 114 -48.64 45.73 31.14
C ILE A 114 -50.00 45.04 31.33
N GLY A 115 -50.04 43.71 31.25
CA GLY A 115 -51.23 42.92 31.63
C GLY A 115 -51.69 43.16 33.07
N GLN A 116 -50.75 43.21 34.02
CA GLN A 116 -51.08 43.51 35.42
C GLN A 116 -51.62 44.93 35.59
N TYR A 117 -50.98 45.92 34.96
CA TYR A 117 -51.47 47.31 35.00
C TYR A 117 -52.87 47.44 34.39
N LEU A 118 -53.15 46.76 33.28
CA LEU A 118 -54.49 46.72 32.69
C LEU A 118 -55.50 45.96 33.56
N THR A 119 -55.07 44.96 34.32
CA THR A 119 -55.95 44.28 35.30
C THR A 119 -56.38 45.23 36.41
N VAL A 120 -55.45 46.03 36.94
CA VAL A 120 -55.77 47.08 37.92
C VAL A 120 -56.68 48.15 37.32
N LEU A 121 -56.37 48.61 36.10
CA LEU A 121 -57.21 49.58 35.39
C LEU A 121 -58.62 49.04 35.14
N ALA A 122 -58.75 47.77 34.75
CA ALA A 122 -60.03 47.10 34.57
C ALA A 122 -60.84 47.09 35.88
N MET A 123 -60.20 46.79 37.02
CA MET A 123 -60.88 46.84 38.31
C MET A 123 -61.37 48.24 38.67
N ILE A 124 -60.59 49.28 38.37
CA ILE A 124 -61.00 50.67 38.56
C ILE A 124 -62.21 51.00 37.67
N ILE A 125 -62.15 50.65 36.38
CA ILE A 125 -63.26 50.88 35.44
C ILE A 125 -64.52 50.17 35.92
N TYR A 126 -64.45 48.89 36.26
CA TYR A 126 -65.62 48.12 36.68
C TYR A 126 -66.20 48.61 38.02
N THR A 127 -65.35 49.01 38.96
CA THR A 127 -65.80 49.59 40.23
C THR A 127 -66.49 50.93 40.00
N PHE A 128 -65.93 51.78 39.14
CA PHE A 128 -66.50 53.07 38.79
C PHE A 128 -67.86 52.93 38.08
N PHE A 129 -67.97 52.02 37.11
CA PHE A 129 -69.23 51.74 36.42
C PHE A 129 -70.28 51.11 37.35
N GLY A 130 -69.87 50.22 38.26
CA GLY A 130 -70.76 49.69 39.29
C GLY A 130 -71.30 50.79 40.20
N TRP A 131 -70.45 51.72 40.61
CA TRP A 131 -70.87 52.89 41.39
C TRP A 131 -71.83 53.81 40.62
N LEU A 132 -71.55 54.10 39.35
CA LEU A 132 -72.41 54.94 38.50
C LEU A 132 -73.80 54.33 38.27
N THR A 133 -73.87 53.02 38.04
CA THR A 133 -75.14 52.32 37.81
C THR A 133 -75.95 52.19 39.10
N LEU A 134 -75.33 51.89 40.24
CA LEU A 134 -76.00 51.78 41.54
C LEU A 134 -76.47 53.13 42.10
N SER A 135 -75.75 54.22 41.81
CA SER A 135 -76.15 55.59 42.20
C SER A 135 -77.25 56.18 41.32
N GLY A 136 -77.65 55.48 40.25
CA GLY A 136 -78.64 55.97 39.28
C GLY A 136 -78.13 57.04 38.31
N ASN A 137 -76.84 57.38 38.37
CA ASN A 137 -76.19 58.36 37.50
C ASN A 137 -75.95 57.84 36.07
N LEU A 138 -75.98 56.52 35.88
CA LEU A 138 -75.90 55.89 34.55
C LEU A 138 -77.10 54.95 34.35
N VAL A 139 -77.92 55.26 33.35
CA VAL A 139 -79.03 54.41 32.92
C VAL A 139 -78.52 53.47 31.81
N ILE A 140 -78.66 52.16 32.02
CA ILE A 140 -78.30 51.15 31.02
C ILE A 140 -79.28 51.26 29.84
N SER A 141 -78.74 51.34 28.61
CA SER A 141 -79.56 51.62 27.43
C SER A 141 -80.59 50.53 27.12
N ASN A 142 -80.33 49.27 27.49
CA ASN A 142 -81.27 48.18 27.34
C ASN A 142 -82.14 48.03 28.60
N SER A 143 -83.35 48.60 28.55
CA SER A 143 -84.28 48.67 29.68
C SER A 143 -84.84 47.34 30.17
N THR A 144 -84.60 46.24 29.45
CA THR A 144 -85.03 44.88 29.83
C THR A 144 -84.06 44.19 30.79
N ILE A 145 -82.87 44.76 31.01
CA ILE A 145 -81.78 44.19 31.81
C ILE A 145 -81.67 44.96 33.14
N SER A 146 -81.70 44.23 34.26
CA SER A 146 -81.49 44.82 35.59
C SER A 146 -80.08 45.40 35.73
N SER A 147 -79.95 46.55 36.40
CA SER A 147 -78.64 47.18 36.72
C SER A 147 -77.78 46.36 37.69
N GLY A 148 -78.34 45.27 38.21
CA GLY A 148 -77.69 44.33 39.09
C GLY A 148 -77.56 44.86 40.52
N THR A 149 -77.30 43.95 41.46
CA THR A 149 -77.10 44.31 42.86
C THR A 149 -75.62 44.63 43.15
N LEU A 150 -75.34 45.32 44.27
CA LEU A 150 -73.97 45.53 44.75
C LEU A 150 -73.18 44.21 44.85
N VAL A 151 -73.85 43.15 45.33
CA VAL A 151 -73.25 41.82 45.46
C VAL A 151 -72.88 41.26 44.09
N GLU A 152 -73.73 41.41 43.07
CA GLU A 152 -73.43 40.93 41.71
C GLU A 152 -72.24 41.65 41.09
N TRP A 153 -72.14 42.98 41.25
CA TRP A 153 -70.99 43.77 40.80
C TRP A 153 -69.70 43.28 41.46
N ILE A 154 -69.71 43.09 42.78
CA ILE A 154 -68.56 42.58 43.53
C ILE A 154 -68.18 41.18 43.05
N THR A 155 -69.13 40.23 43.01
CA THR A 155 -68.85 38.84 42.64
C THR A 155 -68.33 38.73 41.21
N ARG A 156 -68.92 39.43 40.26
CA ARG A 156 -68.51 39.35 38.84
C ARG A 156 -67.19 40.08 38.57
N SER A 157 -66.90 41.18 39.27
CA SER A 157 -65.59 41.82 39.23
C SER A 157 -64.50 40.98 39.90
N LEU A 158 -64.83 40.24 40.96
CA LEU A 158 -63.92 39.29 41.58
C LEU A 158 -63.58 38.12 40.65
N VAL A 159 -64.59 37.58 39.93
CA VAL A 159 -64.37 36.55 38.89
C VAL A 159 -63.48 37.10 37.77
N LEU A 160 -63.74 38.33 37.31
CA LEU A 160 -62.90 39.00 36.32
C LEU A 160 -61.44 39.11 36.78
N LEU A 161 -61.24 39.56 38.03
CA LEU A 161 -59.91 39.67 38.64
C LEU A 161 -59.21 38.31 38.71
N LEU A 162 -59.91 37.27 39.17
CA LEU A 162 -59.37 35.92 39.28
C LEU A 162 -58.90 35.41 37.91
N VAL A 163 -59.76 35.51 36.89
CA VAL A 163 -59.42 35.05 35.52
C VAL A 163 -58.29 35.89 34.94
N ALA A 164 -58.31 37.22 35.09
CA ALA A 164 -57.25 38.10 34.60
C ALA A 164 -55.90 37.74 35.23
N VAL A 165 -55.84 37.53 36.55
CA VAL A 165 -54.61 37.12 37.25
C VAL A 165 -54.12 35.76 36.75
N LEU A 166 -55.00 34.78 36.58
CA LEU A 166 -54.65 33.46 36.06
C LEU A 166 -54.08 33.55 34.64
N VAL A 167 -54.72 34.31 33.76
CA VAL A 167 -54.28 34.51 32.36
C VAL A 167 -52.93 35.21 32.31
N VAL A 168 -52.75 36.30 33.04
CA VAL A 168 -51.47 37.04 33.08
C VAL A 168 -50.36 36.14 33.63
N ASN A 169 -50.64 35.35 34.67
CA ASN A 169 -49.66 34.44 35.25
C ASN A 169 -49.30 33.28 34.30
N ALA A 170 -50.29 32.69 33.62
CA ALA A 170 -50.06 31.65 32.63
C ALA A 170 -49.17 32.17 31.48
N ILE A 171 -49.47 33.36 30.95
CA ILE A 171 -48.65 34.01 29.90
C ILE A 171 -47.24 34.32 30.40
N ARG A 172 -47.11 34.78 31.66
CA ARG A 172 -45.79 35.05 32.27
C ARG A 172 -44.95 33.77 32.33
N LEU A 173 -45.51 32.66 32.80
CA LEU A 173 -44.82 31.38 32.93
C LEU A 173 -44.37 30.86 31.56
N THR A 174 -45.27 30.82 30.58
CA THR A 174 -44.97 30.31 29.24
C THR A 174 -43.93 31.18 28.52
N GLN A 175 -44.04 32.50 28.58
CA GLN A 175 -43.01 33.39 28.01
C GLN A 175 -41.65 33.17 28.67
N SER A 176 -41.61 32.97 29.99
CA SER A 176 -40.35 32.77 30.70
C SER A 176 -39.67 31.45 30.33
N GLU A 177 -40.43 30.35 30.19
CA GLU A 177 -39.88 29.06 29.77
C GLU A 177 -39.47 29.05 28.30
N PHE A 178 -40.21 29.75 27.43
CA PHE A 178 -39.83 29.91 26.03
C PHE A 178 -38.47 30.60 25.89
N ILE A 179 -38.26 31.73 26.58
CA ILE A 179 -36.98 32.47 26.57
C ILE A 179 -35.84 31.60 27.12
N LYS A 180 -36.08 30.86 28.22
CA LYS A 180 -35.08 29.94 28.77
C LYS A 180 -34.74 28.80 27.81
N SER A 181 -35.74 28.27 27.10
CA SER A 181 -35.56 27.21 26.11
C SER A 181 -34.73 27.71 24.92
N GLU A 182 -34.98 28.94 24.46
CA GLU A 182 -34.23 29.56 23.37
C GLU A 182 -32.75 29.72 23.73
N ASN A 183 -32.45 30.26 24.92
CA ASN A 183 -31.07 30.39 25.41
C ASN A 183 -30.37 29.03 25.51
N ARG A 184 -31.06 28.01 26.03
CA ARG A 184 -30.52 26.64 26.12
C ARG A 184 -30.21 26.07 24.73
N SER A 185 -31.09 26.26 23.76
CA SER A 185 -30.87 25.80 22.38
C SER A 185 -29.67 26.50 21.74
N GLN A 186 -29.49 27.81 21.96
CA GLN A 186 -28.34 28.54 21.40
C GLN A 186 -27.00 28.08 21.99
N VAL A 187 -26.94 27.90 23.32
CA VAL A 187 -25.75 27.36 23.99
C VAL A 187 -25.43 25.96 23.46
N PHE A 188 -26.44 25.09 23.37
CA PHE A 188 -26.27 23.74 22.84
C PHE A 188 -25.76 23.72 21.39
N LEU A 189 -26.29 24.59 20.53
CA LEU A 189 -25.80 24.72 19.14
C LEU A 189 -24.36 25.23 19.08
N SER A 190 -23.99 26.18 19.95
CA SER A 190 -22.60 26.67 20.03
C SER A 190 -21.64 25.58 20.51
N ASP A 191 -22.05 24.78 21.49
CA ASP A 191 -21.24 23.67 22.01
C ASP A 191 -21.09 22.56 20.96
N LEU A 192 -22.16 22.23 20.23
CA LEU A 192 -22.09 21.30 19.09
C LEU A 192 -21.17 21.80 17.98
N GLN A 193 -21.18 23.09 17.68
CA GLN A 193 -20.27 23.67 16.70
C GLN A 193 -18.81 23.52 17.15
N LYS A 194 -18.50 23.86 18.41
CA LYS A 194 -17.15 23.69 18.97
C LYS A 194 -16.70 22.22 18.95
N GLU A 195 -17.58 21.29 19.29
CA GLU A 195 -17.26 19.87 19.28
C GLU A 195 -17.00 19.37 17.85
N ARG A 196 -17.81 19.82 16.87
CA ARG A 196 -17.62 19.48 15.46
C ARG A 196 -16.30 20.03 14.92
N ASP A 197 -15.99 21.30 15.18
CA ASP A 197 -14.75 21.92 14.72
C ASP A 197 -13.52 21.22 15.34
N LEU A 198 -13.57 20.88 16.64
CA LEU A 198 -12.52 20.09 17.30
C LEU A 198 -12.36 18.67 16.72
N GLN A 199 -13.46 18.06 16.27
CA GLN A 199 -13.40 16.76 15.59
C GLN A 199 -12.80 16.88 14.18
N GLU A 200 -13.15 17.92 13.43
CA GLU A 200 -12.56 18.20 12.11
C GLU A 200 -11.04 18.39 12.22
N ASP A 201 -10.57 19.17 13.21
CA ASP A 201 -9.14 19.35 13.48
C ASP A 201 -8.44 18.00 13.78
N ARG A 202 -9.05 17.18 14.65
CA ARG A 202 -8.50 15.84 15.01
C ARG A 202 -8.46 14.89 13.81
N ILE A 203 -9.47 14.93 12.95
CA ILE A 203 -9.51 14.13 11.72
C ILE A 203 -8.41 14.58 10.77
N GLN A 204 -8.21 15.89 10.60
CA GLN A 204 -7.18 16.43 9.74
C GLN A 204 -5.77 16.06 10.23
N GLU A 205 -5.51 16.19 11.52
CA GLU A 205 -4.23 15.79 12.14
C GLU A 205 -3.95 14.29 11.94
N ARG A 206 -4.94 13.43 12.20
CA ARG A 206 -4.81 11.98 11.97
C ARG A 206 -4.60 11.62 10.51
N THR A 207 -5.26 12.32 9.60
CA THR A 207 -5.13 12.10 8.15
C THR A 207 -3.70 12.43 7.70
N GLN A 208 -3.15 13.57 8.13
CA GLN A 208 -1.76 13.95 7.82
C GLN A 208 -0.75 12.95 8.37
N LEU A 209 -0.95 12.47 9.61
CA LEU A 209 -0.09 11.46 10.20
C LEU A 209 -0.15 10.12 9.43
N LEU A 210 -1.35 9.69 9.04
CA LEU A 210 -1.57 8.49 8.25
C LEU A 210 -0.94 8.59 6.85
N ASP A 211 -1.04 9.75 6.20
CA ASP A 211 -0.40 9.99 4.90
C ASP A 211 1.13 9.94 4.99
N LYS A 212 1.70 10.54 6.04
CA LYS A 212 3.15 10.45 6.30
C LYS A 212 3.56 8.99 6.52
N ARG A 213 2.82 8.23 7.32
CA ARG A 213 3.11 6.80 7.59
C ARG A 213 2.97 5.94 6.34
N THR A 214 1.94 6.18 5.54
CA THR A 214 1.73 5.47 4.27
C THR A 214 2.85 5.76 3.28
N SER A 215 3.34 7.00 3.23
CA SER A 215 4.46 7.39 2.39
C SER A 215 5.78 6.74 2.82
N GLN A 216 6.04 6.68 4.13
CA GLN A 216 7.20 5.96 4.68
C GLN A 216 7.14 4.46 4.32
N LEU A 217 5.98 3.81 4.50
CA LEU A 217 5.80 2.40 4.14
C LEU A 217 5.97 2.15 2.63
N ARG A 218 5.49 3.06 1.76
CA ARG A 218 5.74 2.97 0.31
C ARG A 218 7.22 3.08 -0.02
N ALA A 219 7.94 4.01 0.59
CA ALA A 219 9.38 4.16 0.35
C ALA A 219 10.15 2.89 0.74
N VAL A 220 9.78 2.27 1.87
CA VAL A 220 10.33 0.97 2.30
C VAL A 220 10.01 -0.14 1.28
N ALA A 221 8.77 -0.19 0.78
CA ALA A 221 8.37 -1.16 -0.23
C ALA A 221 9.10 -0.97 -1.57
N ASP A 222 9.34 0.29 -1.98
CA ASP A 222 10.09 0.61 -3.20
C ASP A 222 11.58 0.24 -3.07
N VAL A 223 12.17 0.42 -1.87
CA VAL A 223 13.52 -0.06 -1.55
C VAL A 223 13.56 -1.59 -1.63
N GLY A 224 12.62 -2.29 -0.99
CA GLY A 224 12.51 -3.75 -1.07
C GLY A 224 12.37 -4.27 -2.51
N LYS A 225 11.58 -3.57 -3.36
CA LYS A 225 11.44 -3.91 -4.78
C LYS A 225 12.71 -3.69 -5.57
N SER A 226 13.43 -2.59 -5.32
CA SER A 226 14.70 -2.28 -6.00
C SER A 226 15.78 -3.32 -5.69
N ILE A 227 15.84 -3.78 -4.43
CA ILE A 227 16.75 -4.85 -3.95
C ILE A 227 16.57 -6.14 -4.77
N THR A 228 15.33 -6.51 -5.16
CA THR A 228 15.09 -7.75 -5.93
C THR A 228 15.51 -7.72 -7.41
N SER A 229 15.88 -6.55 -7.95
CA SER A 229 16.19 -6.40 -9.38
C SER A 229 17.66 -6.62 -9.75
N TYR A 230 18.55 -6.69 -8.75
CA TYR A 230 19.99 -6.80 -8.97
C TYR A 230 20.40 -8.25 -9.19
N ARG A 231 21.06 -8.51 -10.32
CA ARG A 231 21.69 -9.81 -10.62
C ARG A 231 23.06 -9.98 -9.96
N ASN A 232 23.74 -8.87 -9.66
CA ASN A 232 25.07 -8.88 -9.05
C ASN A 232 24.96 -8.67 -7.53
N LEU A 233 25.39 -9.67 -6.77
CA LEU A 233 25.38 -9.66 -5.31
C LEU A 233 26.16 -8.47 -4.73
N SER A 234 27.33 -8.14 -5.27
CA SER A 234 28.15 -7.04 -4.74
C SER A 234 27.47 -5.68 -4.91
N GLU A 235 26.84 -5.45 -6.07
CA GLU A 235 26.10 -4.21 -6.34
C GLU A 235 24.84 -4.11 -5.45
N LEU A 236 24.11 -5.22 -5.29
CA LEU A 236 22.95 -5.32 -4.41
C LEU A 236 23.29 -4.89 -2.98
N LEU A 237 24.34 -5.49 -2.42
CA LEU A 237 24.76 -5.23 -1.04
C LEU A 237 25.20 -3.77 -0.86
N GLN A 238 26.01 -3.23 -1.77
CA GLN A 238 26.45 -1.83 -1.70
C GLN A 238 25.30 -0.83 -1.85
N GLN A 239 24.33 -1.08 -2.75
CA GLN A 239 23.18 -0.20 -2.88
C GLN A 239 22.29 -0.26 -1.64
N THR A 240 22.15 -1.44 -1.04
CA THR A 240 21.32 -1.59 0.16
C THR A 240 21.89 -0.81 1.35
N THR A 241 23.19 -0.89 1.61
CA THR A 241 23.81 -0.10 2.70
C THR A 241 23.67 1.40 2.47
N ARG A 242 23.79 1.86 1.22
CA ARG A 242 23.56 3.27 0.85
C ARG A 242 22.11 3.71 1.08
N LEU A 243 21.14 2.92 0.63
CA LEU A 243 19.72 3.26 0.77
C LEU A 243 19.29 3.31 2.24
N ILE A 244 19.77 2.39 3.07
CA ILE A 244 19.50 2.42 4.52
C ILE A 244 20.11 3.68 5.15
N ASN A 245 21.35 4.04 4.79
CA ASN A 245 21.95 5.28 5.28
C ASN A 245 21.18 6.53 4.82
N GLN A 246 20.75 6.61 3.55
CA GLN A 246 20.05 7.78 3.01
C GLN A 246 18.66 7.98 3.62
N ASN A 247 17.92 6.90 3.87
CA ASN A 247 16.55 6.98 4.36
C ASN A 247 16.46 7.15 5.89
N PHE A 248 17.41 6.58 6.64
CA PHE A 248 17.37 6.56 8.10
C PHE A 248 18.46 7.40 8.76
N GLY A 249 19.51 7.79 8.04
CA GLY A 249 20.55 8.69 8.55
C GLY A 249 21.57 8.05 9.52
N PHE A 250 21.62 6.72 9.60
CA PHE A 250 22.53 6.03 10.53
C PHE A 250 24.01 6.21 10.17
N TYR A 251 24.86 6.28 11.19
CA TYR A 251 26.29 6.51 11.07
C TYR A 251 27.01 5.43 10.25
N HIS A 252 26.69 4.17 10.53
CA HIS A 252 27.25 3.01 9.84
C HIS A 252 26.17 1.99 9.53
N VAL A 253 26.25 1.41 8.34
CA VAL A 253 25.50 0.25 7.89
C VAL A 253 26.50 -0.71 7.25
N GLY A 254 26.58 -1.91 7.79
CA GLY A 254 27.43 -3.00 7.31
C GLY A 254 26.60 -4.25 7.01
N ILE A 255 26.96 -4.98 5.97
CA ILE A 255 26.39 -6.30 5.70
C ILE A 255 27.51 -7.33 5.78
N PHE A 256 27.35 -8.27 6.69
CA PHE A 256 28.22 -9.41 6.87
C PHE A 256 27.58 -10.65 6.25
N LEU A 257 28.33 -11.40 5.45
CA LEU A 257 27.92 -12.71 4.96
C LEU A 257 28.70 -13.79 5.69
N LEU A 258 28.06 -14.91 5.96
CA LEU A 258 28.74 -16.07 6.54
C LEU A 258 29.60 -16.77 5.49
N ASP A 259 30.76 -17.27 5.91
CA ASP A 259 31.56 -18.16 5.08
C ASP A 259 30.87 -19.54 4.92
N GLU A 260 31.36 -20.35 3.97
CA GLU A 260 30.76 -21.67 3.66
C GLU A 260 30.70 -22.61 4.88
N ARG A 261 31.60 -22.41 5.86
CA ARG A 261 31.66 -23.22 7.09
C ARG A 261 30.88 -22.61 8.26
N GLN A 262 30.26 -21.45 8.09
CA GLN A 262 29.57 -20.67 9.12
C GLN A 262 30.43 -20.41 10.37
N GLN A 263 31.73 -20.24 10.19
CA GLN A 263 32.70 -19.94 11.24
C GLN A 263 32.94 -18.43 11.37
N PHE A 264 32.88 -17.70 10.26
CA PHE A 264 33.17 -16.28 10.20
C PHE A 264 32.07 -15.50 9.49
N ALA A 265 31.69 -14.38 10.07
CA ALA A 265 30.90 -13.34 9.45
C ALA A 265 31.86 -12.33 8.78
N ILE A 266 31.85 -12.26 7.46
CA ILE A 266 32.78 -11.47 6.64
C ILE A 266 32.06 -10.21 6.16
N LEU A 267 32.62 -9.03 6.47
CA LEU A 267 32.07 -7.76 6.00
C LEU A 267 32.18 -7.71 4.46
N THR A 268 31.03 -7.62 3.79
CA THR A 268 30.94 -7.68 2.31
C THR A 268 30.48 -6.35 1.71
N ALA A 269 29.74 -5.53 2.47
CA ALA A 269 29.38 -4.18 2.07
C ALA A 269 29.29 -3.24 3.28
N ALA A 270 29.58 -1.96 3.06
CA ALA A 270 29.44 -0.90 4.05
C ALA A 270 29.23 0.47 3.38
N ASN A 271 28.62 1.43 4.08
CA ASN A 271 28.42 2.80 3.56
C ASN A 271 29.47 3.81 4.08
N SER A 272 29.90 3.68 5.34
CA SER A 272 30.73 4.67 6.03
C SER A 272 32.21 4.58 5.65
N GLU A 273 32.98 5.65 5.80
CA GLU A 273 34.44 5.63 5.60
C GLU A 273 35.16 4.57 6.44
N GLY A 274 34.77 4.40 7.71
CA GLY A 274 35.30 3.34 8.58
C GLY A 274 35.03 1.93 8.04
N GLY A 275 33.78 1.70 7.65
CA GLY A 275 33.34 0.51 6.93
C GLY A 275 34.12 0.22 5.65
N LEU A 276 34.42 1.23 4.84
CA LEU A 276 35.22 1.06 3.61
C LEU A 276 36.65 0.62 3.93
N ARG A 277 37.29 1.18 4.96
CA ARG A 277 38.61 0.71 5.43
C ARG A 277 38.56 -0.73 5.94
N MET A 278 37.48 -1.12 6.62
CA MET A 278 37.28 -2.49 7.07
C MET A 278 37.13 -3.47 5.90
N LEU A 279 36.42 -3.07 4.83
CA LEU A 279 36.30 -3.86 3.60
C LEU A 279 37.66 -4.10 2.94
N GLU A 280 38.50 -3.07 2.83
CA GLU A 280 39.85 -3.18 2.27
C GLU A 280 40.74 -4.15 3.07
N LYS A 281 40.53 -4.25 4.38
CA LYS A 281 41.25 -5.18 5.28
C LYS A 281 40.68 -6.60 5.27
N GLY A 282 39.55 -6.86 4.59
CA GLY A 282 38.85 -8.15 4.66
C GLY A 282 38.34 -8.46 6.07
N HIS A 283 37.75 -7.47 6.74
CA HIS A 283 37.31 -7.61 8.13
C HIS A 283 36.34 -8.79 8.32
N GLN A 284 36.64 -9.65 9.28
CA GLN A 284 35.88 -10.84 9.61
C GLN A 284 35.72 -10.98 11.13
N LEU A 285 34.56 -11.45 11.56
CA LEU A 285 34.22 -11.68 12.96
C LEU A 285 33.89 -13.15 13.16
N LYS A 286 34.38 -13.75 14.24
CA LYS A 286 34.09 -15.15 14.53
C LYS A 286 32.68 -15.29 15.10
N VAL A 287 31.90 -16.22 14.56
CA VAL A 287 30.51 -16.48 14.97
C VAL A 287 30.48 -16.91 16.44
N GLY A 288 29.55 -16.34 17.21
CA GLY A 288 29.33 -16.62 18.64
C GLY A 288 30.37 -16.06 19.62
N GLU A 289 31.56 -15.69 19.14
CA GLU A 289 32.67 -15.27 20.02
C GLU A 289 32.93 -13.76 20.01
N THR A 290 32.59 -13.03 18.94
CA THR A 290 33.02 -11.63 18.78
C THR A 290 31.87 -10.68 18.48
N GLY A 291 31.66 -9.72 19.39
CA GLY A 291 30.77 -8.58 19.20
C GLY A 291 29.29 -8.94 19.04
N ILE A 292 28.47 -7.92 18.76
CA ILE A 292 27.03 -8.06 18.58
C ILE A 292 26.71 -8.83 17.29
N VAL A 293 27.44 -8.55 16.21
CA VAL A 293 27.33 -9.29 14.93
C VAL A 293 27.56 -10.79 15.11
N GLY A 294 28.63 -11.19 15.81
CA GLY A 294 28.92 -12.61 16.05
C GLY A 294 27.85 -13.30 16.88
N TYR A 295 27.29 -12.61 17.89
CA TYR A 295 26.18 -13.13 18.70
C TYR A 295 24.90 -13.35 17.86
N VAL A 296 24.55 -12.40 16.99
CA VAL A 296 23.37 -12.53 16.11
C VAL A 296 23.58 -13.66 15.10
N ALA A 297 24.80 -13.80 14.59
CA ALA A 297 25.16 -14.89 13.69
C ALA A 297 24.98 -16.28 14.32
N GLU A 298 25.25 -16.44 15.62
CA GLU A 298 25.06 -17.70 16.34
C GLU A 298 23.60 -17.94 16.76
N THR A 299 22.94 -16.93 17.31
CA THR A 299 21.63 -17.09 17.96
C THR A 299 20.44 -16.92 17.02
N ILE A 300 20.66 -16.33 15.83
CA ILE A 300 19.61 -15.98 14.85
C ILE A 300 18.52 -15.10 15.50
N LYS A 301 18.91 -14.28 16.46
CA LYS A 301 18.03 -13.33 17.15
C LYS A 301 18.59 -11.93 16.99
N ALA A 302 17.74 -11.01 16.57
CA ALA A 302 18.07 -9.59 16.55
C ALA A 302 18.59 -9.14 17.93
N ARG A 303 19.64 -8.32 17.93
CA ARG A 303 20.19 -7.72 19.15
C ARG A 303 20.34 -6.22 18.95
N ILE A 304 19.92 -5.47 19.96
CA ILE A 304 19.92 -4.01 19.98
C ILE A 304 20.63 -3.58 21.26
N ALA A 305 21.78 -2.94 21.13
CA ALA A 305 22.49 -2.31 22.22
C ALA A 305 22.19 -0.80 22.21
N LEU A 306 21.49 -0.36 23.26
CA LEU A 306 21.02 1.01 23.42
C LEU A 306 22.15 1.99 23.77
N ASP A 307 23.13 1.54 24.57
CA ASP A 307 24.42 2.19 24.72
C ASP A 307 25.53 1.14 24.74
N VAL A 308 26.39 1.16 23.73
CA VAL A 308 27.47 0.17 23.61
C VAL A 308 28.54 0.30 24.70
N GLY A 309 28.60 1.44 25.40
CA GLY A 309 29.54 1.66 26.51
C GLY A 309 29.14 0.96 27.81
N GLU A 310 27.82 0.79 28.07
CA GLU A 310 27.31 0.10 29.26
C GLU A 310 26.99 -1.39 29.01
N ASP A 311 26.76 -1.80 27.75
CA ASP A 311 26.57 -3.20 27.38
C ASP A 311 27.93 -3.93 27.30
N ALA A 312 28.26 -4.72 28.33
CA ALA A 312 29.57 -5.31 28.62
C ALA A 312 30.07 -6.42 27.64
N VAL A 313 29.68 -6.36 26.36
CA VAL A 313 30.09 -7.31 25.29
C VAL A 313 30.87 -6.62 24.17
N PHE A 314 31.17 -5.32 24.30
CA PHE A 314 31.62 -4.52 23.16
C PHE A 314 33.07 -4.80 22.71
N PHE A 315 33.19 -5.12 21.42
CA PHE A 315 34.43 -5.00 20.67
C PHE A 315 34.60 -3.53 20.26
N ASN A 316 35.52 -2.81 20.90
CA ASN A 316 35.80 -1.43 20.53
C ASN A 316 36.52 -1.40 19.17
N ASN A 317 35.79 -1.05 18.11
CA ASN A 317 36.31 -1.04 16.75
C ASN A 317 37.01 0.29 16.45
N PRO A 318 38.35 0.31 16.24
CA PRO A 318 39.07 1.55 15.96
C PRO A 318 38.62 2.27 14.69
N ASP A 319 38.03 1.55 13.73
CA ASP A 319 37.53 2.12 12.48
C ASP A 319 36.15 2.79 12.65
N LEU A 320 35.42 2.52 13.74
CA LEU A 320 34.11 3.09 14.08
C LEU A 320 34.09 3.66 15.52
N PRO A 321 34.94 4.67 15.83
CA PRO A 321 35.19 5.11 17.21
C PRO A 321 34.02 5.87 17.86
N ASN A 322 33.05 6.31 17.06
CA ASN A 322 31.95 7.15 17.53
C ASN A 322 30.66 6.36 17.81
N THR A 323 30.69 5.03 17.69
CA THR A 323 29.49 4.21 17.92
C THR A 323 29.03 4.32 19.36
N ARG A 324 27.77 4.72 19.53
CA ARG A 324 27.07 4.83 20.82
C ARG A 324 25.90 3.87 20.94
N SER A 325 25.26 3.47 19.85
CA SER A 325 24.28 2.38 19.85
C SER A 325 24.45 1.51 18.59
N GLU A 326 24.13 0.22 18.71
CA GLU A 326 24.27 -0.76 17.62
C GLU A 326 23.04 -1.68 17.55
N MET A 327 22.60 -1.98 16.34
CA MET A 327 21.55 -2.96 16.05
C MET A 327 22.08 -3.93 15.01
N ALA A 328 22.03 -5.22 15.35
CA ALA A 328 22.32 -6.30 14.42
C ALA A 328 21.07 -7.14 14.17
N LEU A 329 20.77 -7.38 12.90
CA LEU A 329 19.62 -8.11 12.43
C LEU A 329 20.04 -9.33 11.61
N PRO A 330 19.51 -10.52 11.87
CA PRO A 330 19.89 -11.72 11.14
C PRO A 330 19.28 -11.70 9.73
N LEU A 331 20.06 -12.10 8.73
CA LEU A 331 19.60 -12.28 7.35
C LEU A 331 19.26 -13.77 7.16
N VAL A 332 17.99 -14.12 7.19
CA VAL A 332 17.53 -15.53 7.26
C VAL A 332 16.57 -15.84 6.12
N VAL A 333 16.77 -16.99 5.47
CA VAL A 333 15.84 -17.55 4.49
C VAL A 333 15.61 -19.02 4.82
N GLY A 334 14.35 -19.46 4.93
CA GLY A 334 14.02 -20.86 5.19
C GLY A 334 14.60 -21.45 6.48
N GLY A 335 14.89 -20.60 7.49
CA GLY A 335 15.53 -21.00 8.74
C GLY A 335 17.06 -21.08 8.69
N GLN A 336 17.67 -20.85 7.52
CA GLN A 336 19.12 -20.75 7.36
C GLN A 336 19.57 -19.29 7.43
N ILE A 337 20.55 -19.01 8.28
CA ILE A 337 21.20 -17.70 8.34
C ILE A 337 22.22 -17.58 7.20
N LEU A 338 22.13 -16.49 6.45
CA LEU A 338 23.03 -16.13 5.35
C LEU A 338 24.06 -15.10 5.80
N GLY A 339 23.71 -14.29 6.80
CA GLY A 339 24.52 -13.16 7.22
C GLY A 339 23.85 -12.31 8.29
N VAL A 340 24.41 -11.13 8.53
CA VAL A 340 23.94 -10.16 9.52
C VAL A 340 23.98 -8.77 8.90
N LEU A 341 22.89 -8.02 9.04
CA LEU A 341 22.83 -6.59 8.80
C LEU A 341 23.20 -5.87 10.11
N ASP A 342 24.26 -5.11 10.08
CA ASP A 342 24.75 -4.28 11.18
C ASP A 342 24.44 -2.80 10.93
N VAL A 343 23.88 -2.13 11.92
CA VAL A 343 23.51 -0.71 11.87
C VAL A 343 23.97 -0.03 13.15
N GLN A 344 24.73 1.05 13.04
CA GLN A 344 25.29 1.76 14.19
C GLN A 344 25.00 3.26 14.14
N SER A 345 24.87 3.88 15.32
CA SER A 345 24.62 5.31 15.50
C SER A 345 25.63 5.96 16.42
N THR A 346 25.87 7.26 16.25
CA THR A 346 26.66 8.09 17.18
C THR A 346 25.87 8.60 18.37
N GLU A 347 24.56 8.41 18.38
CA GLU A 347 23.68 8.78 19.50
C GLU A 347 23.31 7.53 20.32
N PRO A 348 23.26 7.60 21.66
CA PRO A 348 22.68 6.53 22.47
C PRO A 348 21.16 6.45 22.26
N ASN A 349 20.57 5.27 22.43
CA ASN A 349 19.13 5.03 22.24
C ASN A 349 18.58 5.49 20.87
N ALA A 350 19.38 5.40 19.81
CA ALA A 350 19.00 5.94 18.50
C ALA A 350 17.92 5.15 17.75
N PHE A 351 17.60 3.92 18.19
CA PHE A 351 16.68 3.03 17.49
C PHE A 351 15.28 3.08 18.14
N ALA A 352 14.33 3.75 17.49
CA ALA A 352 12.93 3.68 17.90
C ALA A 352 12.30 2.33 17.49
N ASP A 353 11.27 1.88 18.19
CA ASP A 353 10.56 0.62 17.88
C ASP A 353 10.09 0.54 16.41
N GLU A 354 9.73 1.69 15.84
CA GLU A 354 9.30 1.80 14.44
C GLU A 354 10.46 1.57 13.44
N ASP A 355 11.66 2.08 13.76
CA ASP A 355 12.86 1.86 12.97
C ASP A 355 13.29 0.40 13.04
N VAL A 356 13.23 -0.20 14.24
CA VAL A 356 13.51 -1.63 14.47
C VAL A 356 12.62 -2.48 13.57
N SER A 357 11.30 -2.27 13.63
CA SER A 357 10.34 -3.06 12.84
C SER A 357 10.57 -2.89 11.34
N THR A 358 10.93 -1.68 10.90
CA THR A 358 11.18 -1.40 9.48
C THR A 358 12.47 -2.05 8.99
N LEU A 359 13.56 -1.94 9.75
CA LEU A 359 14.85 -2.54 9.41
C LEU A 359 14.77 -4.07 9.45
N GLN A 360 13.97 -4.67 10.34
CA GLN A 360 13.70 -6.12 10.34
C GLN A 360 13.06 -6.58 9.04
N ILE A 361 12.02 -5.88 8.56
CA ILE A 361 11.39 -6.21 7.28
C ILE A 361 12.40 -6.07 6.13
N LEU A 362 13.23 -5.02 6.15
CA LEU A 362 14.28 -4.84 5.14
C LEU A 362 15.34 -5.96 5.20
N ALA A 363 15.73 -6.40 6.39
CA ALA A 363 16.67 -7.51 6.57
C ALA A 363 16.11 -8.83 6.01
N GLU A 364 14.82 -9.12 6.23
CA GLU A 364 14.14 -10.29 5.66
C GLU A 364 14.12 -10.24 4.12
N GLN A 365 13.75 -9.10 3.53
CA GLN A 365 13.75 -8.94 2.07
C GLN A 365 15.15 -9.02 1.47
N LEU A 366 16.14 -8.43 2.15
CA LEU A 366 17.54 -8.50 1.76
C LEU A 366 18.04 -9.95 1.78
N ALA A 367 17.69 -10.74 2.80
CA ALA A 367 18.07 -12.14 2.88
C ALA A 367 17.56 -12.94 1.66
N VAL A 368 16.29 -12.74 1.29
CA VAL A 368 15.70 -13.36 0.08
C VAL A 368 16.44 -12.94 -1.19
N ALA A 369 16.76 -11.66 -1.31
CA ALA A 369 17.48 -11.16 -2.48
C ALA A 369 18.92 -11.68 -2.58
N ILE A 370 19.62 -11.79 -1.45
CA ILE A 370 20.95 -12.42 -1.37
C ILE A 370 20.87 -13.87 -1.82
N GLN A 371 19.91 -14.65 -1.30
CA GLN A 371 19.73 -16.05 -1.70
C GLN A 371 19.50 -16.20 -3.21
N ASN A 372 18.66 -15.34 -3.78
CA ASN A 372 18.35 -15.35 -5.22
C ASN A 372 19.57 -14.96 -6.06
N ALA A 373 20.31 -13.92 -5.68
CA ALA A 373 21.51 -13.48 -6.39
C ALA A 373 22.62 -14.54 -6.34
N THR A 374 22.81 -15.20 -5.18
CA THR A 374 23.76 -16.31 -5.03
C THR A 374 23.35 -17.49 -5.90
N LEU A 375 22.10 -17.95 -5.82
CA LEU A 375 21.59 -19.07 -6.62
C LEU A 375 21.72 -18.81 -8.12
N PHE A 376 21.44 -17.57 -8.55
CA PHE A 376 21.60 -17.17 -9.94
C PHE A 376 23.06 -17.25 -10.40
N SER A 377 23.99 -16.70 -9.60
CA SER A 377 25.42 -16.76 -9.89
C SER A 377 25.96 -18.19 -9.94
N GLU A 378 25.51 -19.06 -9.02
CA GLU A 378 25.85 -20.49 -9.04
C GLU A 378 25.33 -21.18 -10.29
N THR A 379 24.10 -20.88 -10.69
CA THR A 379 23.49 -21.44 -11.90
C THR A 379 24.25 -21.03 -13.16
N GLU A 380 24.64 -19.76 -13.29
CA GLU A 380 25.46 -19.29 -14.42
C GLU A 380 26.84 -19.96 -14.45
N LYS A 381 27.52 -20.07 -13.29
CA LYS A 381 28.81 -20.76 -13.19
C LYS A 381 28.69 -22.24 -13.55
N ALA A 382 27.66 -22.93 -13.08
CA ALA A 382 27.41 -24.32 -13.39
C ALA A 382 27.11 -24.55 -14.87
N LEU A 383 26.32 -23.65 -15.48
CA LEU A 383 26.03 -23.69 -16.91
C LEU A 383 27.31 -23.52 -17.74
N GLU A 384 28.16 -22.56 -17.39
CA GLU A 384 29.42 -22.31 -18.10
C GLU A 384 30.41 -23.48 -17.93
N ALA A 385 30.56 -24.00 -16.71
CA ALA A 385 31.40 -25.17 -16.45
C ALA A 385 30.92 -26.39 -17.25
N SER A 386 29.60 -26.61 -17.31
CA SER A 386 28.98 -27.67 -18.11
C SER A 386 29.25 -27.47 -19.61
N ARG A 387 29.09 -26.24 -20.12
CA ARG A 387 29.37 -25.88 -21.53
C ARG A 387 30.82 -26.20 -21.91
N LEU A 388 31.77 -25.82 -21.06
CA LEU A 388 33.20 -26.08 -21.27
C LEU A 388 33.52 -27.59 -21.23
N ALA A 389 32.99 -28.31 -20.24
CA ALA A 389 33.19 -29.76 -20.12
C ALA A 389 32.66 -30.52 -21.36
N TYR A 390 31.46 -30.19 -21.82
CA TYR A 390 30.89 -30.80 -23.03
C TYR A 390 31.68 -30.43 -24.30
N GLY A 391 32.22 -29.21 -24.38
CA GLY A 391 33.07 -28.77 -25.48
C GLY A 391 34.33 -29.63 -25.60
N GLU A 392 35.02 -29.88 -24.48
CA GLU A 392 36.26 -30.69 -24.50
C GLU A 392 35.96 -32.16 -24.81
N ILE A 393 34.91 -32.74 -24.23
CA ILE A 393 34.50 -34.14 -24.53
C ILE A 393 34.23 -34.31 -26.03
N SER A 394 33.52 -33.35 -26.65
CA SER A 394 33.26 -33.41 -28.08
C SER A 394 34.55 -33.29 -28.89
N ARG A 395 35.43 -32.35 -28.53
CA ARG A 395 36.74 -32.15 -29.17
C ARG A 395 37.61 -33.40 -29.12
N GLU A 396 37.75 -34.03 -27.95
CA GLU A 396 38.52 -35.27 -27.78
C GLU A 396 37.96 -36.40 -28.64
N ALA A 397 36.64 -36.54 -28.68
CA ALA A 397 36.01 -37.57 -29.49
C ALA A 397 36.23 -37.35 -31.00
N TRP A 398 36.18 -36.09 -31.46
CA TRP A 398 36.56 -35.73 -32.82
C TRP A 398 38.03 -36.02 -33.12
N ILE A 399 38.95 -35.65 -32.22
CA ILE A 399 40.38 -35.96 -32.35
C ILE A 399 40.60 -37.49 -32.45
N LYS A 400 39.88 -38.29 -31.66
CA LYS A 400 39.98 -39.76 -31.71
C LYS A 400 39.53 -40.32 -33.06
N ILE A 401 38.43 -39.82 -33.62
CA ILE A 401 37.95 -40.22 -34.95
C ILE A 401 38.96 -39.84 -36.03
N LEU A 402 39.45 -38.59 -35.98
CA LEU A 402 40.41 -38.05 -36.94
C LEU A 402 41.79 -38.72 -36.84
N ARG A 403 42.19 -39.26 -35.67
CA ARG A 403 43.43 -40.04 -35.49
C ARG A 403 43.29 -41.50 -35.92
N ASN A 404 42.15 -42.15 -35.63
CA ASN A 404 41.94 -43.57 -35.93
C ASN A 404 41.68 -43.84 -37.42
N GLN A 405 41.04 -42.89 -38.12
CA GLN A 405 40.97 -42.94 -39.57
C GLN A 405 42.30 -42.40 -40.10
N GLN A 406 43.23 -43.28 -40.50
CA GLN A 406 44.56 -42.95 -41.05
C GLN A 406 44.56 -42.03 -42.30
N ALA A 407 43.42 -41.45 -42.69
CA ALA A 407 43.27 -40.48 -43.77
C ALA A 407 42.74 -39.14 -43.21
N ARG A 408 43.52 -38.07 -43.34
CA ARG A 408 43.04 -36.70 -43.10
C ARG A 408 41.84 -36.43 -44.02
N ILE A 409 40.69 -36.10 -43.44
CA ILE A 409 39.48 -35.78 -44.22
C ILE A 409 39.62 -34.35 -44.75
N GLY A 410 40.14 -34.21 -45.98
CA GLY A 410 40.28 -32.93 -46.66
C GLY A 410 39.74 -33.01 -48.08
N PHE A 411 38.94 -32.02 -48.48
CA PHE A 411 38.41 -31.87 -49.83
C PHE A 411 38.80 -30.49 -50.36
N ILE A 412 39.19 -30.45 -51.63
CA ILE A 412 39.41 -29.20 -52.38
C ILE A 412 38.39 -29.19 -53.52
N ALA A 413 37.62 -28.11 -53.61
CA ALA A 413 36.72 -27.85 -54.72
C ALA A 413 37.38 -26.82 -55.64
N THR A 414 37.75 -27.23 -56.84
CA THR A 414 38.26 -26.34 -57.89
C THR A 414 37.43 -26.60 -59.14
N PRO A 415 36.75 -25.61 -59.74
CA PRO A 415 35.91 -25.86 -60.91
C PRO A 415 36.69 -26.61 -62.01
N PRO A 416 36.17 -27.73 -62.57
CA PRO A 416 34.79 -28.24 -62.45
C PRO A 416 34.56 -29.39 -61.44
N GLY A 417 35.48 -29.68 -60.51
CA GLY A 417 35.40 -30.90 -59.68
C GLY A 417 35.82 -30.76 -58.21
N ILE A 418 35.45 -31.75 -57.40
CA ILE A 418 35.88 -31.90 -56.01
C ILE A 418 36.87 -33.06 -55.95
N SER A 419 38.05 -32.84 -55.36
CA SER A 419 39.07 -33.87 -55.16
C SER A 419 39.46 -33.99 -53.68
N ARG A 420 39.83 -35.20 -53.24
CA ARG A 420 40.43 -35.41 -51.91
C ARG A 420 41.85 -34.82 -51.88
N THR A 421 42.18 -34.13 -50.80
CA THR A 421 43.54 -33.66 -50.54
C THR A 421 44.43 -34.84 -50.16
N GLN A 422 45.58 -34.97 -50.83
CA GLN A 422 46.65 -35.93 -50.50
C GLN A 422 47.89 -35.24 -49.91
N SER A 423 47.88 -33.91 -49.74
CA SER A 423 49.00 -33.15 -49.18
C SER A 423 49.03 -33.24 -47.65
N ASP A 424 50.21 -33.54 -47.10
CA ASP A 424 50.47 -33.52 -45.67
C ASP A 424 50.77 -32.12 -45.11
N GLN A 425 50.95 -31.11 -45.97
CA GLN A 425 51.22 -29.73 -45.54
C GLN A 425 49.91 -28.97 -45.29
N ILE A 426 49.73 -28.51 -44.04
CA ILE A 426 48.60 -27.67 -43.64
C ILE A 426 48.95 -26.21 -43.96
N GLU A 427 48.07 -25.54 -44.70
CA GLU A 427 48.20 -24.10 -44.99
C GLU A 427 48.22 -23.29 -43.68
N PRO A 428 49.14 -22.32 -43.53
CA PRO A 428 49.29 -21.55 -42.29
C PRO A 428 48.01 -20.84 -41.84
N SER A 429 47.20 -20.35 -42.79
CA SER A 429 45.93 -19.67 -42.50
C SER A 429 44.86 -20.61 -41.93
N LEU A 430 44.84 -21.88 -42.34
CA LEU A 430 43.98 -22.92 -41.76
C LEU A 430 44.42 -23.30 -40.35
N ALA A 431 45.74 -23.50 -40.14
CA ALA A 431 46.28 -23.80 -38.81
C ALA A 431 45.97 -22.67 -37.83
N LYS A 432 46.15 -21.41 -38.26
CA LYS A 432 45.84 -20.23 -37.45
C LYS A 432 44.35 -20.14 -37.10
N ALA A 433 43.44 -20.41 -38.05
CA ALA A 433 42.01 -20.39 -37.79
C ALA A 433 41.56 -21.47 -36.79
N VAL A 434 42.19 -22.65 -36.81
CA VAL A 434 41.92 -23.71 -35.84
C VAL A 434 42.48 -23.37 -34.45
N ASP A 435 43.67 -22.77 -34.39
CA ASP A 435 44.32 -22.40 -33.13
C ASP A 435 43.60 -21.22 -32.43
N THR A 436 43.17 -20.21 -33.20
CA THR A 436 42.46 -19.05 -32.64
C THR A 436 40.96 -19.26 -32.48
N GLY A 437 40.34 -20.14 -33.29
CA GLY A 437 38.88 -20.31 -33.33
C GLY A 437 38.12 -19.15 -33.99
N ASP A 438 38.85 -18.25 -34.65
CA ASP A 438 38.33 -17.05 -35.32
C ASP A 438 38.49 -17.13 -36.85
N LEU A 439 37.67 -16.34 -37.55
CA LEU A 439 37.83 -16.15 -38.99
C LEU A 439 39.14 -15.41 -39.27
N ILE A 440 39.97 -15.98 -40.13
CA ILE A 440 41.24 -15.38 -40.56
C ILE A 440 41.09 -14.89 -41.99
N LEU A 441 41.25 -13.58 -42.20
CA LEU A 441 41.45 -12.98 -43.52
C LEU A 441 42.95 -12.92 -43.81
N ASP A 442 43.37 -13.49 -44.94
CA ASP A 442 44.77 -13.45 -45.35
C ASP A 442 45.16 -12.05 -45.88
N SER A 443 46.46 -11.80 -45.93
CA SER A 443 47.05 -10.54 -46.41
C SER A 443 46.71 -10.20 -47.86
N ASP A 444 46.28 -11.17 -48.66
CA ASP A 444 45.83 -10.99 -50.04
C ASP A 444 44.41 -10.40 -50.16
N GLY A 445 43.63 -10.38 -49.05
CA GLY A 445 42.23 -9.92 -49.04
C GLY A 445 41.26 -10.81 -49.83
N LEU A 446 41.75 -11.89 -50.45
CA LEU A 446 41.02 -12.80 -51.35
C LEU A 446 40.86 -14.19 -50.75
N THR A 447 41.59 -14.50 -49.68
CA THR A 447 41.54 -15.76 -48.96
C THR A 447 40.98 -15.54 -47.55
N ILE A 448 39.92 -16.29 -47.21
CA ILE A 448 39.44 -16.42 -45.83
C ILE A 448 39.56 -17.86 -45.35
N SER A 449 39.85 -18.02 -44.06
CA SER A 449 39.79 -19.31 -43.37
C SER A 449 38.75 -19.22 -42.26
N VAL A 450 37.73 -20.05 -42.34
CA VAL A 450 36.60 -20.07 -41.40
C VAL A 450 36.70 -21.33 -40.55
N PRO A 451 36.78 -21.24 -39.22
CA PRO A 451 36.87 -22.39 -38.35
C PRO A 451 35.54 -23.17 -38.30
N ILE A 452 35.64 -24.48 -38.22
CA ILE A 452 34.54 -25.41 -37.95
C ILE A 452 34.54 -25.66 -36.45
N LYS A 453 33.52 -25.14 -35.76
CA LYS A 453 33.44 -25.15 -34.30
C LYS A 453 32.36 -26.08 -33.81
N ILE A 454 32.73 -27.07 -33.01
CA ILE A 454 31.78 -27.89 -32.28
C ILE A 454 31.72 -27.39 -30.85
N ARG A 455 30.55 -26.88 -30.43
CA ARG A 455 30.32 -26.37 -29.06
C ARG A 455 31.39 -25.34 -28.61
N GLY A 456 31.88 -24.52 -29.54
CA GLY A 456 32.88 -23.48 -29.30
C GLY A 456 34.34 -23.92 -29.43
N GLN A 457 34.62 -25.20 -29.63
CA GLN A 457 35.98 -25.71 -29.87
C GLN A 457 36.20 -25.93 -31.37
N ALA A 458 37.27 -25.37 -31.92
CA ALA A 458 37.62 -25.55 -33.33
C ALA A 458 38.22 -26.94 -33.57
N ILE A 459 37.62 -27.71 -34.48
CA ILE A 459 38.08 -29.06 -34.86
C ILE A 459 38.71 -29.10 -36.26
N GLY A 460 38.53 -28.04 -37.03
CA GLY A 460 38.99 -27.91 -38.42
C GLY A 460 38.70 -26.51 -38.95
N ALA A 461 39.03 -26.25 -40.20
CA ALA A 461 38.73 -24.98 -40.86
C ALA A 461 38.49 -25.18 -42.36
N ILE A 462 37.70 -24.28 -42.94
CA ILE A 462 37.39 -24.20 -44.36
C ILE A 462 38.15 -23.00 -44.93
N ARG A 463 38.96 -23.24 -45.97
CA ARG A 463 39.61 -22.15 -46.72
C ARG A 463 38.78 -21.84 -47.95
N LEU A 464 38.45 -20.57 -48.13
CA LEU A 464 37.76 -20.05 -49.30
C LEU A 464 38.67 -19.02 -49.98
N LYS A 465 38.95 -19.21 -51.27
CA LYS A 465 39.79 -18.30 -52.06
C LYS A 465 39.00 -17.81 -53.27
N LYS A 466 38.88 -16.48 -53.40
CA LYS A 466 38.33 -15.84 -54.60
C LYS A 466 39.39 -15.79 -55.72
N SER A 467 38.92 -15.64 -56.96
CA SER A 467 39.81 -15.42 -58.11
C SER A 467 40.55 -14.08 -57.96
N GLU A 468 41.75 -13.97 -58.53
CA GLU A 468 42.58 -12.75 -58.48
C GLU A 468 41.91 -11.53 -59.16
N ILE A 469 40.87 -11.77 -59.95
CA ILE A 469 40.07 -10.73 -60.64
C ILE A 469 38.86 -10.29 -59.79
N SER A 470 38.61 -10.92 -58.65
CA SER A 470 37.46 -10.63 -57.80
C SER A 470 37.73 -9.52 -56.79
N GLU A 471 36.67 -8.84 -56.34
CA GLU A 471 36.76 -7.92 -55.21
C GLU A 471 37.01 -8.66 -53.89
N ALA A 472 37.54 -7.93 -52.89
CA ALA A 472 37.78 -8.44 -51.55
C ALA A 472 36.50 -9.00 -50.90
N TRP A 473 36.67 -9.82 -49.88
CA TRP A 473 35.54 -10.37 -49.12
C TRP A 473 34.75 -9.27 -48.40
N THR A 474 33.44 -9.26 -48.60
CA THR A 474 32.51 -8.38 -47.89
C THR A 474 32.06 -8.97 -46.55
N GLN A 475 31.48 -8.13 -45.67
CA GLN A 475 30.96 -8.58 -44.38
C GLN A 475 29.80 -9.58 -44.55
N ASP A 476 28.97 -9.39 -45.57
CA ASP A 476 27.84 -10.30 -45.85
C ASP A 476 28.33 -11.67 -46.35
N GLU A 477 29.34 -11.70 -47.23
CA GLU A 477 29.92 -12.95 -47.73
C GLU A 477 30.67 -13.71 -46.63
N THR A 478 31.42 -13.00 -45.78
CA THR A 478 32.09 -13.63 -44.63
C THR A 478 31.07 -14.15 -43.60
N GLY A 479 29.99 -13.40 -43.34
CA GLY A 479 28.89 -13.84 -42.48
C GLY A 479 28.17 -15.08 -43.01
N LEU A 480 27.96 -15.17 -44.33
CA LEU A 480 27.44 -16.37 -44.97
C LEU A 480 28.39 -17.56 -44.81
N ALA A 481 29.70 -17.36 -45.00
CA ALA A 481 30.70 -18.41 -44.83
C ALA A 481 30.74 -18.94 -43.38
N VAL A 482 30.61 -18.07 -42.38
CA VAL A 482 30.48 -18.46 -40.96
C VAL A 482 29.20 -19.25 -40.74
N THR A 483 28.06 -18.79 -41.26
CA THR A 483 26.76 -19.48 -41.13
C THR A 483 26.80 -20.88 -41.72
N LEU A 484 27.42 -21.04 -42.90
CA LEU A 484 27.60 -22.34 -43.54
C LEU A 484 28.55 -23.25 -42.73
N SER A 485 29.60 -22.69 -42.14
CA SER A 485 30.49 -23.44 -41.24
C SER A 485 29.74 -23.93 -39.99
N ASP A 486 28.83 -23.13 -39.42
CA ASP A 486 28.02 -23.52 -38.27
C ASP A 486 27.00 -24.62 -38.61
N GLN A 487 26.39 -24.54 -39.80
CA GLN A 487 25.48 -25.59 -40.28
C GLN A 487 26.24 -26.89 -40.57
N LEU A 488 27.44 -26.81 -41.16
CA LEU A 488 28.33 -27.96 -41.35
C LEU A 488 28.73 -28.57 -40.00
N SER A 489 29.11 -27.72 -39.03
CA SER A 489 29.47 -28.14 -37.67
C SER A 489 28.33 -28.94 -37.02
N SER A 490 27.09 -28.45 -37.14
CA SER A 490 25.90 -29.14 -36.61
C SER A 490 25.63 -30.48 -37.29
N ALA A 491 25.80 -30.54 -38.61
CA ALA A 491 25.62 -31.76 -39.40
C ALA A 491 26.70 -32.80 -39.07
N LEU A 492 27.97 -32.37 -38.96
CA LEU A 492 29.09 -33.22 -38.59
C LEU A 492 28.89 -33.83 -37.20
N GLU A 493 28.50 -33.02 -36.21
CA GLU A 493 28.25 -33.50 -34.84
C GLU A 493 27.09 -34.50 -34.81
N SER A 494 26.02 -34.23 -35.55
CA SER A 494 24.88 -35.15 -35.66
C SER A 494 25.28 -36.48 -36.30
N ALA A 495 26.07 -36.43 -37.37
CA ALA A 495 26.59 -37.62 -38.04
C ALA A 495 27.50 -38.44 -37.12
N ARG A 496 28.38 -37.78 -36.36
CA ARG A 496 29.24 -38.43 -35.36
C ARG A 496 28.43 -39.11 -34.27
N LEU A 497 27.45 -38.42 -33.69
CA LEU A 497 26.59 -38.98 -32.64
C LEU A 497 25.79 -40.19 -33.14
N TYR A 498 25.28 -40.11 -34.36
CA TYR A 498 24.60 -41.23 -35.00
C TYR A 498 25.54 -42.43 -35.20
N GLN A 499 26.77 -42.18 -35.69
CA GLN A 499 27.77 -43.23 -35.87
C GLN A 499 28.17 -43.90 -34.54
N ASP A 500 28.38 -43.11 -33.47
CA ASP A 500 28.67 -43.63 -32.14
C ASP A 500 27.50 -44.47 -31.60
N SER A 501 26.26 -44.00 -31.78
CA SER A 501 25.05 -44.76 -31.40
C SER A 501 24.95 -46.09 -32.16
N GLN A 502 25.22 -46.11 -33.46
CA GLN A 502 25.22 -47.33 -34.28
C GLN A 502 26.32 -48.31 -33.85
N GLN A 503 27.53 -47.83 -33.57
CA GLN A 503 28.62 -48.67 -33.07
C GLN A 503 28.31 -49.27 -31.70
N ARG A 504 27.71 -48.49 -30.78
CA ARG A 504 27.28 -48.99 -29.47
C ARG A 504 26.19 -50.05 -29.61
N ALA A 505 25.16 -49.80 -30.41
CA ALA A 505 24.08 -50.75 -30.66
C ALA A 505 24.60 -52.05 -31.29
N ALA A 506 25.51 -51.97 -32.27
CA ALA A 506 26.13 -53.14 -32.88
C ALA A 506 26.93 -53.96 -31.86
N ARG A 507 27.70 -53.30 -30.98
CA ARG A 507 28.45 -53.96 -29.92
C ARG A 507 27.54 -54.64 -28.90
N GLU A 508 26.47 -53.98 -28.47
CA GLU A 508 25.49 -54.55 -27.54
C GLU A 508 24.74 -55.73 -28.14
N SER A 509 24.32 -55.63 -29.41
CA SER A 509 23.70 -56.75 -30.14
C SER A 509 24.63 -57.95 -30.19
N LEU A 510 25.91 -57.74 -30.51
CA LEU A 510 26.91 -58.81 -30.53
C LEU A 510 27.07 -59.47 -29.16
N VAL A 511 27.20 -58.68 -28.09
CA VAL A 511 27.31 -59.19 -26.71
C VAL A 511 26.05 -59.96 -26.30
N SER A 512 24.87 -59.45 -26.65
CA SER A 512 23.58 -60.11 -26.39
C SER A 512 23.48 -61.44 -27.15
N ASP A 513 23.85 -61.46 -28.43
CA ASP A 513 23.80 -62.66 -29.27
C ASP A 513 24.77 -63.76 -28.79
N ILE A 514 25.96 -63.37 -28.35
CA ILE A 514 26.94 -64.29 -27.73
C ILE A 514 26.37 -64.82 -26.41
N SER A 515 25.85 -63.94 -25.54
CA SER A 515 25.30 -64.33 -24.23
C SER A 515 24.09 -65.26 -24.34
N ALA A 516 23.21 -65.03 -25.32
CA ALA A 516 22.05 -65.87 -25.58
C ALA A 516 22.45 -67.28 -26.03
N ARG A 517 23.46 -67.40 -26.90
CA ARG A 517 24.02 -68.70 -27.32
C ARG A 517 24.69 -69.43 -26.17
N LEU A 518 25.49 -68.74 -25.37
CA LEU A 518 26.14 -69.31 -24.18
C LEU A 518 25.14 -69.83 -23.15
N SER A 519 24.02 -69.12 -22.96
CA SER A 519 22.97 -69.53 -22.03
C SER A 519 22.13 -70.73 -22.50
N ALA A 520 22.19 -71.08 -23.80
CA ALA A 520 21.48 -72.23 -24.37
C ALA A 520 22.22 -73.56 -24.18
N VAL A 521 23.49 -73.52 -23.78
CA VAL A 521 24.33 -74.70 -23.56
C VAL A 521 24.20 -75.14 -22.10
N THR A 522 23.66 -76.35 -21.85
CA THR A 522 23.40 -76.87 -20.50
C THR A 522 24.52 -77.74 -19.93
N GLN A 523 25.62 -77.96 -20.67
CA GLN A 523 26.76 -78.78 -20.25
C GLN A 523 28.01 -77.92 -20.05
N MET A 524 28.58 -77.96 -18.84
CA MET A 524 29.70 -77.09 -18.41
C MET A 524 30.89 -77.11 -19.38
N ASP A 525 31.29 -78.28 -19.87
CA ASP A 525 32.45 -78.45 -20.75
C ASP A 525 32.24 -77.83 -22.15
N LEU A 526 30.99 -77.81 -22.63
CA LEU A 526 30.63 -77.18 -23.91
C LEU A 526 30.52 -75.66 -23.78
N ILE A 527 30.02 -75.14 -22.65
CA ILE A 527 29.95 -73.68 -22.40
C ILE A 527 31.36 -73.09 -22.50
N ILE A 528 32.33 -73.71 -21.84
CA ILE A 528 33.72 -73.24 -21.79
C ILE A 528 34.34 -73.23 -23.19
N ARG A 529 34.17 -74.31 -23.95
CA ARG A 529 34.73 -74.44 -25.30
C ARG A 529 34.14 -73.40 -26.25
N GLU A 530 32.81 -73.27 -26.28
CA GLU A 530 32.11 -72.29 -27.13
C GLU A 530 32.48 -70.85 -26.73
N THR A 531 32.60 -70.57 -25.43
CA THR A 531 33.02 -69.24 -24.95
C THR A 531 34.42 -68.86 -25.42
N VAL A 532 35.38 -69.78 -25.34
CA VAL A 532 36.76 -69.54 -25.75
C VAL A 532 36.86 -69.33 -27.26
N GLN A 533 36.10 -70.10 -28.05
CA GLN A 533 36.07 -69.96 -29.50
C GLN A 533 35.44 -68.62 -29.91
N GLU A 534 34.25 -68.31 -29.40
CA GLU A 534 33.52 -67.08 -29.72
C GLU A 534 34.30 -65.82 -29.28
N LEU A 535 34.91 -65.84 -28.08
CA LEU A 535 35.77 -64.73 -27.66
C LEU A 535 37.01 -64.59 -28.56
N GLY A 536 37.57 -65.70 -29.05
CA GLY A 536 38.74 -65.69 -29.92
C GLY A 536 38.44 -65.10 -31.30
N GLU A 537 37.26 -65.42 -31.84
CA GLU A 537 36.74 -64.86 -33.08
C GLU A 537 36.34 -63.38 -32.92
N ALA A 538 35.68 -63.02 -31.81
CA ALA A 538 35.20 -61.65 -31.56
C ALA A 538 36.32 -60.63 -31.32
N ILE A 539 37.46 -61.04 -30.73
CA ILE A 539 38.58 -60.15 -30.39
C ILE A 539 39.62 -60.06 -31.53
N GLY A 540 39.48 -60.87 -32.59
CA GLY A 540 40.33 -60.82 -33.76
C GLY A 540 41.70 -61.46 -33.55
N ASN A 541 41.75 -62.80 -33.68
CA ASN A 541 42.98 -63.62 -33.59
C ASN A 541 43.71 -63.53 -32.24
N ALA A 542 42.99 -63.42 -31.13
CA ALA A 542 43.56 -63.52 -29.79
C ALA A 542 43.70 -64.99 -29.35
N SER A 543 44.82 -65.37 -28.74
CA SER A 543 44.95 -66.67 -28.07
C SER A 543 44.26 -66.61 -26.71
N ILE A 544 43.13 -67.31 -26.59
CA ILE A 544 42.33 -67.33 -25.36
C ILE A 544 42.56 -68.65 -24.65
N THR A 545 43.08 -68.57 -23.43
CA THR A 545 43.27 -69.73 -22.56
C THR A 545 42.25 -69.65 -21.43
N PHE A 546 41.44 -70.70 -21.29
CA PHE A 546 40.55 -70.88 -20.15
C PHE A 546 41.06 -72.02 -19.29
N GLN A 547 41.23 -71.77 -17.99
CA GLN A 547 41.66 -72.77 -17.03
C GLN A 547 40.85 -72.61 -15.74
N LEU A 548 40.13 -73.67 -15.34
CA LEU A 548 39.56 -73.78 -14.00
C LEU A 548 40.69 -74.20 -13.05
N LEU A 549 41.07 -73.29 -12.16
CA LEU A 549 42.03 -73.57 -11.11
C LEU A 549 41.26 -74.17 -9.92
N ASP A 550 41.52 -75.43 -9.60
CA ASP A 550 41.26 -75.93 -8.25
C ASP A 550 42.33 -75.29 -7.35
N GLN A 551 41.94 -74.55 -6.32
CA GLN A 551 42.90 -73.75 -5.54
C GLN A 551 44.08 -74.62 -5.07
N PRO A 552 45.34 -74.29 -5.42
CA PRO A 552 46.49 -74.93 -4.81
C PRO A 552 47.05 -74.04 -3.69
N ASN A 553 47.30 -74.66 -2.53
CA ASN A 553 48.10 -74.13 -1.44
C ASN A 553 49.31 -73.33 -1.96
N GLY A 554 49.52 -72.16 -1.36
CA GLY A 554 50.51 -71.20 -1.81
C GLY A 554 51.94 -71.74 -1.81
N HIS A 555 52.62 -71.53 -2.93
CA HIS A 555 54.04 -71.18 -2.95
C HIS A 555 54.31 -70.34 -4.20
N THR A 556 54.42 -69.04 -4.00
CA THR A 556 54.94 -68.09 -4.99
C THR A 556 56.47 -68.19 -4.96
N GLN A 557 57.08 -68.71 -6.03
CA GLN A 557 58.49 -68.49 -6.31
C GLN A 557 58.59 -67.35 -7.33
N MET A 558 59.12 -66.20 -6.88
CA MET A 558 59.60 -65.15 -7.79
C MET A 558 60.89 -65.63 -8.48
N PRO A 559 61.17 -65.21 -9.73
CA PRO A 559 62.39 -65.59 -10.43
C PRO A 559 63.60 -64.76 -9.97
N ASP A 560 64.74 -65.44 -9.86
CA ASP A 560 66.05 -64.90 -9.49
C ASP A 560 66.54 -63.78 -10.44
N ARG A 561 67.09 -62.74 -9.82
CA ARG A 561 67.95 -61.75 -10.46
C ARG A 561 69.38 -62.27 -10.43
N GLU A 562 69.94 -62.64 -11.58
CA GLU A 562 71.40 -62.75 -11.75
C GLU A 562 71.95 -61.81 -12.84
N ASN A 563 72.84 -60.96 -12.35
CA ASN A 563 73.94 -60.21 -12.95
C ASN A 563 74.28 -60.38 -14.44
N GLY A 564 74.39 -59.22 -15.11
CA GLY A 564 75.21 -59.03 -16.30
C GLY A 564 75.72 -57.58 -16.41
N ARG A 565 76.87 -57.29 -15.78
CA ARG A 565 77.68 -56.09 -16.06
C ARG A 565 78.51 -56.34 -17.33
N GLY A 566 78.50 -55.39 -18.27
CA GLY A 566 79.72 -54.97 -18.96
C GLY A 566 79.71 -54.89 -20.50
N LYS A 567 79.71 -53.64 -20.97
CA LYS A 567 80.57 -53.04 -22.02
C LYS A 567 80.30 -53.26 -23.53
N ALA A 568 80.13 -52.08 -24.15
CA ALA A 568 80.83 -51.51 -25.31
C ALA A 568 80.35 -51.83 -26.76
N GLU A 569 79.93 -50.74 -27.42
CA GLU A 569 80.15 -50.32 -28.82
C GLU A 569 80.31 -51.40 -29.90
N ILE A 570 79.39 -51.40 -30.89
CA ILE A 570 79.47 -50.63 -32.17
C ILE A 570 78.04 -50.27 -32.59
#